data_AF-A0A521UJ58-F1
#
_entry.id   AF-A0A521UJ58-F1
#
_cell.length_a   1.000
_cell.length_b   1.000
_cell.length_c   1.000
_cell.angle_alpha   90.00
_cell.angle_beta   90.00
_cell.angle_gamma   90.00
#
_symmetry.space_group_name_H-M   'P 1'
#
loop_
_entity.id
_entity.type
_entity.pdbx_description
1 polymer ?
#
loop_
_entity_poly.entity_id
_entity_poly.type
_entity_poly.pdbx_seq_one_letter_code
_entity_poly.pdbx_strand_id
1 'polypeptide(L)'
;MLARSEEKERPMTDEKVVVTIEPEAAALRGQIDEDYTAAVRARDTVAVGTLRLLRAAVQELLVARTDAKRKDFGQPLTGSDVIGVINKQIKQREESAEAFDKAGHKDRAQAERDEAEVLRRYLPRQMGRDEVAVVVQSLVAELGPDFRKVMPAAARELKGKAEGRLVQEVVRELTGA
;
A
#
# COMPACT_ATOMS: atom_id res chain seq x y z
N MET A 1 -36.36 -45.58 -29.34
CA MET A 1 -35.25 -45.80 -28.39
C MET A 1 -34.64 -44.43 -28.15
N LEU A 2 -34.75 -43.93 -26.92
CA LEU A 2 -34.66 -42.52 -26.55
C LEU A 2 -33.26 -41.91 -26.80
N ALA A 3 -33.24 -40.76 -27.48
CA ALA A 3 -32.09 -39.87 -27.54
C ALA A 3 -31.75 -39.42 -26.12
N ARG A 4 -30.58 -39.85 -25.62
CA ARG A 4 -29.98 -39.29 -24.41
C ARG A 4 -29.46 -37.91 -24.76
N SER A 5 -30.24 -36.90 -24.40
CA SER A 5 -29.86 -35.50 -24.38
C SER A 5 -28.56 -35.33 -23.59
N GLU A 6 -27.62 -34.64 -24.21
CA GLU A 6 -26.35 -34.21 -23.62
C GLU A 6 -26.61 -33.50 -22.29
N GLU A 7 -26.17 -34.13 -21.21
CA GLU A 7 -26.05 -33.49 -19.90
C GLU A 7 -24.93 -32.46 -20.03
N LYS A 8 -25.31 -31.24 -20.39
CA LYS A 8 -24.45 -30.06 -20.43
C LYS A 8 -23.79 -29.93 -19.06
N GLU A 9 -22.54 -30.36 -18.94
CA GLU A 9 -21.68 -30.15 -17.78
C GLU A 9 -21.82 -28.68 -17.36
N ARG A 10 -22.44 -28.47 -16.20
CA ARG A 10 -22.45 -27.16 -15.57
C ARG A 10 -20.99 -26.83 -15.27
N PRO A 11 -20.48 -25.64 -15.62
CA PRO A 11 -19.12 -25.28 -15.24
C PRO A 11 -19.01 -25.34 -13.71
N MET A 12 -18.16 -26.25 -13.22
CA MET A 12 -17.66 -26.23 -11.85
C MET A 12 -16.76 -25.00 -11.69
N THR A 13 -17.33 -23.83 -11.41
CA THR A 13 -16.55 -22.65 -11.02
C THR A 13 -17.29 -21.88 -9.94
N ASP A 14 -17.31 -22.46 -8.73
CA ASP A 14 -17.63 -21.73 -7.49
C ASP A 14 -16.64 -22.14 -6.39
N GLU A 15 -15.40 -22.45 -6.78
CA GLU A 15 -14.31 -22.55 -5.81
C GLU A 15 -14.01 -21.13 -5.34
N LYS A 16 -14.50 -20.79 -4.13
CA LYS A 16 -14.19 -19.53 -3.48
C LYS A 16 -12.67 -19.39 -3.41
N VAL A 17 -12.12 -18.46 -4.18
CA VAL A 17 -10.70 -18.14 -4.15
C VAL A 17 -10.38 -17.57 -2.78
N VAL A 18 -9.64 -18.33 -1.99
CA VAL A 18 -9.16 -17.90 -0.67
C VAL A 18 -7.81 -17.21 -0.86
N VAL A 19 -7.80 -15.89 -0.75
CA VAL A 19 -6.55 -15.12 -0.75
C VAL A 19 -5.83 -15.37 0.58
N THR A 20 -4.63 -15.93 0.50
CA THR A 20 -3.79 -16.16 1.68
C THR A 20 -3.22 -14.83 2.18
N ILE A 21 -3.02 -14.69 3.49
CA ILE A 21 -2.37 -13.52 4.10
C ILE A 21 -1.05 -13.99 4.69
N GLU A 22 0.04 -13.33 4.29
CA GLU A 22 1.37 -13.66 4.81
C GLU A 22 1.53 -13.25 6.28
N PRO A 23 2.42 -13.90 7.05
CA PRO A 23 2.58 -13.64 8.48
C PRO A 23 2.85 -12.17 8.82
N GLU A 24 3.67 -11.49 8.02
CA GLU A 24 3.98 -10.07 8.25
C GLU A 24 2.73 -9.18 8.06
N ALA A 25 1.92 -9.47 7.04
CA ALA A 25 0.68 -8.76 6.76
C ALA A 25 -0.37 -9.04 7.84
N ALA A 26 -0.44 -10.28 8.31
CA ALA A 26 -1.32 -10.70 9.40
C ALA A 26 -0.96 -9.97 10.70
N ALA A 27 0.32 -9.90 11.05
CA ALA A 27 0.80 -9.20 12.24
C ALA A 27 0.50 -7.70 12.19
N LEU A 28 0.81 -7.03 11.07
CA LEU A 28 0.54 -5.60 10.90
C LEU A 28 -0.96 -5.28 10.94
N ARG A 29 -1.80 -6.10 10.30
CA ARG A 29 -3.26 -5.96 10.36
C ARG A 29 -3.78 -6.18 11.78
N GLY A 30 -3.25 -7.16 12.49
CA GLY A 30 -3.58 -7.42 13.90
C GLY A 30 -3.28 -6.21 14.78
N GLN A 31 -2.10 -5.61 14.63
CA GLN A 31 -1.74 -4.39 15.35
C GLN A 31 -2.72 -3.23 15.05
N ILE A 32 -3.09 -3.02 13.78
CA ILE A 32 -4.07 -1.99 13.39
C ILE A 32 -5.45 -2.26 14.02
N ASP A 33 -5.89 -3.52 14.08
CA ASP A 33 -7.17 -3.90 14.69
C ASP A 33 -7.18 -3.69 16.21
N GLU A 34 -6.08 -4.02 16.88
CA GLU A 34 -5.88 -3.79 18.31
C GLU A 34 -5.88 -2.30 18.65
N ASP A 35 -5.11 -1.50 17.90
CA ASP A 35 -5.02 -0.05 18.08
C ASP A 35 -6.34 0.66 17.76
N TYR A 36 -7.09 0.19 16.75
CA TYR A 36 -8.44 0.70 16.50
C TYR A 36 -9.33 0.47 17.72
N THR A 37 -9.28 -0.72 18.30
CA THR A 37 -10.07 -1.04 19.50
C THR A 37 -9.64 -0.20 20.69
N ALA A 38 -8.34 0.04 20.87
CA ALA A 38 -7.80 0.92 21.90
C ALA A 38 -8.25 2.37 21.69
N ALA A 39 -8.21 2.88 20.45
CA ALA A 39 -8.67 4.23 20.10
C ALA A 39 -10.16 4.43 20.39
N VAL A 40 -11.00 3.44 20.10
CA VAL A 40 -12.44 3.48 20.46
C VAL A 40 -12.62 3.60 21.97
N ARG A 41 -11.88 2.82 22.77
CA ARG A 41 -11.95 2.88 24.24
C ARG A 41 -11.45 4.23 24.78
N ALA A 42 -10.39 4.76 24.19
CA ALA A 42 -9.82 6.07 24.54
C ALA A 42 -10.65 7.26 24.02
N ARG A 43 -11.65 7.01 23.16
CA ARG A 43 -12.43 8.03 22.46
C ARG A 43 -11.56 8.98 21.61
N ASP A 44 -10.45 8.45 21.08
CA ASP A 44 -9.60 9.16 20.13
C ASP A 44 -10.29 9.18 18.75
N THR A 45 -11.06 10.23 18.49
CA THR A 45 -11.87 10.33 17.26
C THR A 45 -11.04 10.38 16.00
N VAL A 46 -9.83 10.96 16.05
CA VAL A 46 -8.90 11.07 14.91
C VAL A 46 -8.38 9.68 14.55
N ALA A 47 -7.89 8.93 15.55
CA ALA A 47 -7.42 7.57 15.33
C ALA A 47 -8.56 6.62 14.90
N VAL A 48 -9.75 6.72 15.52
CA VAL A 48 -10.91 5.90 15.14
C VAL A 48 -11.31 6.13 13.68
N GLY A 49 -11.42 7.39 13.25
CA GLY A 49 -11.75 7.73 11.87
C GLY A 49 -10.72 7.19 10.89
N THR A 50 -9.44 7.46 11.18
CA THR A 50 -8.29 7.07 10.35
C THR A 50 -8.19 5.55 10.20
N LEU A 51 -8.14 4.83 11.32
CA LEU A 51 -7.90 3.38 11.31
C LEU A 51 -9.08 2.63 10.71
N ARG A 52 -10.32 3.12 10.87
CA ARG A 52 -11.49 2.54 10.18
C ARG A 52 -11.34 2.57 8.67
N LEU A 53 -10.89 3.69 8.11
CA LEU A 53 -10.67 3.83 6.67
C LEU A 53 -9.48 3.00 6.19
N LEU A 54 -8.40 2.93 6.98
CA LEU A 54 -7.26 2.06 6.68
C LEU A 54 -7.67 0.59 6.58
N ARG A 55 -8.38 0.09 7.59
CA ARG A 55 -8.88 -1.29 7.63
C ARG A 55 -9.79 -1.61 6.44
N ALA A 56 -10.68 -0.68 6.09
CA ALA A 56 -11.55 -0.82 4.92
C ALA A 56 -10.75 -0.91 3.62
N ALA A 57 -9.73 -0.08 3.43
CA ALA A 57 -8.89 -0.11 2.23
C ALA A 57 -8.04 -1.39 2.12
N VAL A 58 -7.53 -1.91 3.24
CA VAL A 58 -6.83 -3.21 3.27
C VAL A 58 -7.80 -4.35 2.93
N GLN A 59 -9.03 -4.29 3.45
CA GLN A 59 -10.07 -5.27 3.11
C GLN A 59 -10.48 -5.18 1.63
N GLU A 60 -10.60 -3.98 1.08
CA GLU A 60 -10.88 -3.76 -0.35
C GLU A 60 -9.78 -4.37 -1.22
N LEU A 61 -8.51 -4.25 -0.83
CA LEU A 61 -7.41 -4.90 -1.54
C LEU A 61 -7.51 -6.42 -1.50
N LEU A 62 -7.88 -7.01 -0.36
CA LEU A 62 -8.11 -8.46 -0.25
C LEU A 62 -9.23 -8.92 -1.18
N VAL A 63 -10.36 -8.19 -1.19
CA VAL A 63 -11.51 -8.50 -2.06
C VAL A 63 -11.13 -8.31 -3.53
N ALA A 64 -10.36 -7.27 -3.88
CA ALA A 64 -9.91 -7.07 -5.25
C ALA A 64 -9.11 -8.28 -5.78
N ARG A 65 -8.35 -8.97 -4.92
CA ARG A 65 -7.56 -10.14 -5.32
C ARG A 65 -8.37 -11.40 -5.57
N THR A 66 -9.66 -11.40 -5.27
CA THR A 66 -10.57 -12.47 -5.69
C THR A 66 -11.13 -12.25 -7.10
N ASP A 67 -10.90 -11.08 -7.71
CA ASP A 67 -11.34 -10.79 -9.09
C ASP A 67 -10.34 -11.36 -10.11
N ALA A 68 -10.77 -12.33 -10.91
CA ALA A 68 -9.96 -12.97 -11.95
C ALA A 68 -9.45 -11.99 -13.03
N LYS A 69 -10.01 -10.78 -13.15
CA LYS A 69 -9.54 -9.74 -14.07
C LYS A 69 -8.32 -8.98 -13.54
N ARG A 70 -7.98 -9.15 -12.27
CA ARG A 70 -6.87 -8.46 -11.62
C ARG A 70 -5.57 -9.19 -11.88
N LYS A 71 -4.49 -8.41 -12.10
CA LYS A 71 -3.14 -8.96 -12.30
C LYS A 71 -2.62 -9.71 -11.06
N ASP A 72 -3.12 -9.33 -9.90
CA ASP A 72 -2.81 -9.91 -8.59
C ASP A 72 -3.86 -10.94 -8.12
N PHE A 73 -4.66 -11.50 -9.04
CA PHE A 73 -5.64 -12.54 -8.73
C PHE A 73 -5.00 -13.73 -8.00
N GLY A 74 -5.60 -14.11 -6.87
CA GLY A 74 -5.14 -15.22 -6.03
C GLY A 74 -3.79 -15.01 -5.32
N GLN A 75 -3.12 -13.87 -5.52
CA GLN A 75 -1.80 -13.62 -4.92
C GLN A 75 -1.90 -13.35 -3.41
N PRO A 76 -0.99 -13.90 -2.58
CA PRO A 76 -1.01 -13.67 -1.14
C PRO A 76 -0.86 -12.20 -0.76
N LEU A 77 -1.62 -11.74 0.24
CA LEU A 77 -1.44 -10.40 0.81
C LEU A 77 -0.13 -10.33 1.59
N THR A 78 0.81 -9.55 1.06
CA THR A 78 2.10 -9.29 1.69
C THR A 78 2.01 -8.03 2.56
N GLY A 79 2.90 -7.86 3.54
CA GLY A 79 2.89 -6.63 4.35
C GLY A 79 3.38 -5.44 3.55
N SER A 80 4.26 -5.65 2.56
CA SER A 80 4.61 -4.61 1.58
C SER A 80 3.37 -4.04 0.85
N ASP A 81 2.33 -4.85 0.67
CA ASP A 81 1.07 -4.38 0.07
C ASP A 81 0.24 -3.57 1.07
N VAL A 82 0.19 -3.98 2.35
CA VAL A 82 -0.44 -3.22 3.43
C VAL A 82 0.27 -1.87 3.62
N ILE A 83 1.60 -1.85 3.63
CA ILE A 83 2.43 -0.64 3.64
C ILE A 83 2.12 0.24 2.41
N GLY A 84 1.92 -0.37 1.24
CA GLY A 84 1.48 0.34 0.04
C GLY A 84 0.14 1.06 0.22
N VAL A 85 -0.83 0.42 0.88
CA VAL A 85 -2.12 1.04 1.21
C VAL A 85 -1.94 2.20 2.20
N ILE A 86 -1.13 2.02 3.24
CA ILE A 86 -0.82 3.06 4.24
C ILE A 86 -0.19 4.28 3.56
N ASN A 87 0.85 4.08 2.75
CA ASN A 87 1.51 5.15 2.01
C ASN A 87 0.57 5.89 1.06
N LYS A 88 -0.32 5.17 0.38
CA LYS A 88 -1.34 5.78 -0.48
C LYS A 88 -2.26 6.71 0.32
N GLN A 89 -2.72 6.27 1.49
CA GLN A 89 -3.58 7.10 2.33
C GLN A 89 -2.84 8.31 2.91
N ILE A 90 -1.59 8.15 3.37
CA ILE A 90 -0.76 9.28 3.82
C ILE A 90 -0.65 10.33 2.72
N LYS A 91 -0.31 9.92 1.50
CA LYS A 91 -0.20 10.83 0.36
C LYS A 91 -1.51 11.57 0.08
N GLN A 92 -2.65 10.87 0.09
CA GLN A 92 -3.97 11.49 -0.11
C GLN A 92 -4.29 12.58 0.93
N ARG A 93 -3.83 12.38 2.17
CA ARG A 93 -3.98 13.34 3.27
C ARG A 93 -3.06 14.53 3.12
N GLU A 94 -1.80 14.30 2.74
CA GLU A 94 -0.85 15.38 2.44
C GLU A 94 -1.34 16.26 1.29
N GLU A 95 -1.82 15.66 0.21
CA GLU A 95 -2.40 16.38 -0.93
C GLU A 95 -3.65 17.18 -0.50
N SER A 96 -4.51 16.61 0.34
CA SER A 96 -5.68 17.30 0.90
C SER A 96 -5.28 18.43 1.84
N ALA A 97 -4.26 18.23 2.69
CA ALA A 97 -3.75 19.24 3.60
C ALA A 97 -3.20 20.45 2.85
N GLU A 98 -2.41 20.21 1.80
CA GLU A 98 -1.91 21.26 0.92
C GLU A 98 -3.05 22.02 0.23
N ALA A 99 -4.08 21.31 -0.25
CA ALA A 99 -5.23 21.93 -0.88
C ALA A 99 -6.02 22.81 0.10
N PHE A 100 -6.23 22.36 1.34
CA PHE A 100 -6.90 23.14 2.38
C PHE A 100 -6.08 24.37 2.80
N ASP A 101 -4.76 24.25 2.92
CA ASP A 101 -3.88 25.39 3.21
C ASP A 101 -3.95 26.45 2.11
N LYS A 102 -3.88 26.03 0.84
CA LYS A 102 -4.01 26.93 -0.32
C LYS A 102 -5.37 27.65 -0.33
N ALA A 103 -6.42 27.02 0.19
CA ALA A 103 -7.75 27.59 0.35
C ALA A 103 -7.95 28.39 1.66
N GLY A 104 -6.93 28.51 2.52
CA GLY A 104 -7.01 29.23 3.79
C GLY A 104 -7.69 28.47 4.93
N HIS A 105 -8.00 27.19 4.76
CA HIS A 105 -8.67 26.35 5.76
C HIS A 105 -7.67 25.60 6.65
N LYS A 106 -6.90 26.34 7.46
CA LYS A 106 -5.81 25.79 8.29
C LYS A 106 -6.23 24.66 9.23
N ASP A 107 -7.41 24.76 9.85
CA ASP A 107 -7.91 23.73 10.77
C ASP A 107 -8.15 22.39 10.05
N ARG A 108 -8.66 22.45 8.81
CA ARG A 108 -8.87 21.25 7.98
C ARG A 108 -7.54 20.67 7.50
N ALA A 109 -6.59 21.53 7.13
CA ALA A 109 -5.25 21.09 6.78
C ALA A 109 -4.56 20.39 7.96
N GLN A 110 -4.72 20.91 9.18
CA GLN A 110 -4.19 20.28 10.38
C GLN A 110 -4.84 18.93 10.66
N ALA A 111 -6.18 18.82 10.52
CA ALA A 111 -6.87 17.54 10.68
C ALA A 111 -6.31 16.45 9.75
N GLU A 112 -6.08 16.77 8.47
CA GLU A 112 -5.49 15.81 7.53
C GLU A 112 -4.07 15.39 7.93
N ARG A 113 -3.26 16.32 8.45
CA ARG A 113 -1.91 16.03 8.96
C ARG A 113 -1.95 15.14 10.18
N ASP A 114 -2.86 15.39 11.11
CA ASP A 114 -3.01 14.58 12.33
C ASP A 114 -3.40 13.15 11.97
N GLU A 115 -4.29 12.98 11.00
CA GLU A 115 -4.64 11.65 10.50
C GLU A 115 -3.49 10.98 9.73
N ALA A 116 -2.65 11.74 9.00
CA ALA A 116 -1.44 11.21 8.37
C ALA A 116 -0.41 10.74 9.41
N GLU A 117 -0.25 11.46 10.52
CA GLU A 117 0.61 11.06 11.63
C GLU A 117 0.15 9.77 12.30
N VAL A 118 -1.16 9.54 12.43
CA VAL A 118 -1.67 8.24 12.90
C VAL A 118 -1.21 7.11 11.99
N LEU A 119 -1.29 7.29 10.66
CA LEU A 119 -0.89 6.28 9.69
C LEU A 119 0.62 6.00 9.69
N ARG A 120 1.46 7.03 9.88
CA ARG A 120 2.93 6.90 9.86
C ARG A 120 3.46 5.96 10.94
N ARG A 121 2.74 5.76 12.05
CA ARG A 121 3.11 4.84 13.14
C ARG A 121 3.20 3.38 12.70
N TYR A 122 2.54 3.02 11.61
CA TYR A 122 2.49 1.66 11.06
C TYR A 122 3.51 1.41 9.96
N LEU A 123 4.28 2.43 9.57
CA LEU A 123 5.35 2.28 8.62
C LEU A 123 6.62 1.79 9.34
N PRO A 124 7.40 0.88 8.73
CA PRO A 124 8.75 0.65 9.19
C PRO A 124 9.57 1.93 9.05
N ARG A 125 10.70 2.01 9.75
CA ARG A 125 11.68 3.10 9.59
C ARG A 125 11.92 3.33 8.10
N GLN A 126 11.50 4.48 7.62
CA GLN A 126 11.71 4.88 6.23
C GLN A 126 13.19 5.24 6.07
N MET A 127 13.79 4.74 4.99
CA MET A 127 15.12 5.12 4.58
C MET A 127 15.12 6.60 4.19
N GLY A 128 16.13 7.33 4.68
CA GLY A 128 16.37 8.71 4.28
C GLY A 128 16.93 8.79 2.87
N ARG A 129 17.01 10.01 2.32
CA ARG A 129 17.54 10.28 0.97
C ARG A 129 18.93 9.67 0.75
N ASP A 130 19.83 9.81 1.71
CA ASP A 130 21.21 9.32 1.59
C ASP A 130 21.26 7.79 1.57
N GLU A 131 20.46 7.13 2.41
CA GLU A 131 20.36 5.67 2.44
C GLU A 131 19.78 5.13 1.12
N VAL A 132 18.76 5.81 0.58
CA VAL A 132 18.19 5.50 -0.75
C VAL A 132 19.24 5.71 -1.84
N ALA A 133 19.99 6.81 -1.80
CA ALA A 133 21.03 7.12 -2.78
C ALA A 133 22.11 6.04 -2.83
N VAL A 134 22.54 5.50 -1.68
CA VAL A 134 23.52 4.40 -1.64
C VAL A 134 23.01 3.15 -2.36
N VAL A 135 21.74 2.76 -2.13
CA VAL A 135 21.14 1.61 -2.81
C VAL A 135 21.02 1.86 -4.31
N VAL A 136 20.55 3.05 -4.72
CA VAL A 136 20.40 3.40 -6.13
C VAL A 136 21.76 3.48 -6.84
N GLN A 137 22.81 4.01 -6.20
CA GLN A 137 24.16 4.03 -6.74
C GLN A 137 24.67 2.62 -7.03
N SER A 138 24.41 1.67 -6.13
CA SER A 138 24.76 0.26 -6.34
C SER A 138 24.04 -0.32 -7.56
N LEU A 139 22.74 -0.02 -7.72
CA LEU A 139 21.96 -0.45 -8.89
C LEU A 139 22.42 0.20 -10.19
N VAL A 140 22.82 1.47 -10.16
CA VAL A 140 23.40 2.17 -11.32
C VAL A 140 24.75 1.55 -11.71
N ALA A 141 25.58 1.16 -10.74
CA ALA A 141 26.85 0.49 -11.02
C ALA A 141 26.65 -0.88 -11.68
N GLU A 142 25.58 -1.61 -11.31
CA GLU A 142 25.27 -2.93 -11.87
C GLU A 142 24.57 -2.84 -13.24
N LEU A 143 23.59 -1.94 -13.39
CA LEU A 143 22.67 -1.91 -14.54
C LEU A 143 23.01 -0.81 -15.56
N GLY A 144 23.93 0.09 -15.21
CA GLY A 144 24.20 1.35 -15.91
C GLY A 144 23.22 2.46 -15.52
N PRO A 145 23.52 3.73 -15.88
CA PRO A 145 22.67 4.89 -15.56
C PRO A 145 21.43 4.98 -16.47
N ASP A 146 20.70 3.87 -16.65
CA ASP A 146 19.48 3.79 -17.44
C ASP A 146 18.26 3.79 -16.51
N PHE A 147 17.54 4.91 -16.48
CA PHE A 147 16.32 5.06 -15.68
C PHE A 147 15.32 3.91 -15.88
N ARG A 148 15.17 3.40 -17.11
CA ARG A 148 14.20 2.34 -17.42
C ARG A 148 14.59 0.99 -16.82
N LYS A 149 15.86 0.78 -16.50
CA LYS A 149 16.37 -0.43 -15.84
C LYS A 149 16.48 -0.24 -14.33
N VAL A 150 17.00 0.91 -13.89
CA VAL A 150 17.25 1.19 -12.48
C VAL A 150 15.95 1.41 -11.71
N MET A 151 14.96 2.10 -12.28
CA MET A 151 13.72 2.41 -11.57
C MET A 151 12.93 1.14 -11.15
N PRO A 152 12.67 0.15 -12.03
CA PRO A 152 11.99 -1.08 -11.62
C PRO A 152 12.78 -1.88 -10.57
N ALA A 153 14.12 -1.91 -10.67
CA ALA A 153 14.97 -2.60 -9.71
C ALA A 153 14.93 -1.92 -8.33
N ALA A 154 15.06 -0.59 -8.30
CA ALA A 154 14.97 0.21 -7.08
C ALA A 154 13.58 0.11 -6.44
N ALA A 155 12.51 0.16 -7.24
CA ALA A 155 11.14 0.01 -6.76
C ALA A 155 10.90 -1.36 -6.09
N ARG A 156 11.54 -2.42 -6.59
CA ARG A 156 11.47 -3.75 -5.97
C ARG A 156 12.28 -3.82 -4.69
N GLU A 157 13.53 -3.34 -4.71
CA GLU A 157 14.46 -3.45 -3.59
C GLU A 157 14.06 -2.61 -2.37
N LEU A 158 13.51 -1.42 -2.65
CA LEU A 158 13.11 -0.42 -1.67
C LEU A 158 11.61 -0.46 -1.35
N LYS A 159 10.86 -1.44 -1.88
CA LYS A 159 9.41 -1.57 -1.65
C LYS A 159 9.15 -1.64 -0.14
N GLY A 160 8.37 -0.68 0.37
CA GLY A 160 8.01 -0.58 1.79
C GLY A 160 9.12 -0.07 2.72
N LYS A 161 10.35 0.12 2.22
CA LYS A 161 11.49 0.64 2.99
C LYS A 161 11.72 2.14 2.77
N ALA A 162 11.29 2.67 1.63
CA ALA A 162 11.43 4.08 1.29
C ALA A 162 10.18 4.62 0.59
N GLU A 163 9.99 5.93 0.66
CA GLU A 163 8.91 6.60 -0.06
C GLU A 163 9.15 6.52 -1.58
N GLY A 164 8.15 6.06 -2.34
CA GLY A 164 8.30 5.86 -3.79
C GLY A 164 8.66 7.13 -4.55
N ARG A 165 8.22 8.31 -4.07
CA ARG A 165 8.58 9.61 -4.66
C ARG A 165 10.06 9.89 -4.47
N LEU A 166 10.58 9.73 -3.25
CA LEU A 166 12.00 9.87 -2.95
C LEU A 166 12.85 8.92 -3.80
N VAL A 167 12.44 7.64 -3.91
CA VAL A 167 13.12 6.68 -4.78
C VAL A 167 13.17 7.17 -6.23
N GLN A 168 12.05 7.64 -6.77
CA GLN A 168 11.97 8.16 -8.13
C GLN A 168 12.85 9.40 -8.35
N GLU A 169 12.85 10.34 -7.40
CA GLU A 169 13.67 11.55 -7.44
C GLU A 169 15.16 11.21 -7.46
N VAL A 170 15.60 10.34 -6.55
CA VAL A 170 17.00 9.90 -6.46
C VAL A 170 17.43 9.10 -7.70
N VAL A 171 16.57 8.23 -8.23
CA VAL A 171 16.87 7.49 -9.46
C VAL A 171 17.01 8.43 -10.65
N ARG A 172 16.13 9.43 -10.81
CA ARG A 172 16.27 10.44 -11.88
C ARG A 172 17.59 11.18 -11.77
N GLU A 173 17.92 11.66 -10.58
CA GLU A 173 19.16 12.40 -10.33
C GLU A 173 20.41 11.58 -10.68
N LEU A 174 20.47 10.33 -10.25
CA LEU A 174 21.64 9.46 -10.45
C LEU A 174 21.73 8.86 -11.86
N THR A 175 20.64 8.90 -12.64
CA THR A 175 20.62 8.44 -14.04
C THR A 175 20.65 9.59 -15.06
N GLY A 176 20.46 10.84 -14.61
CA GLY A 176 20.42 12.03 -15.47
C GLY A 176 19.16 12.14 -16.34
N ALA A 177 18.05 11.54 -15.90
CA ALA A 177 16.79 11.41 -16.65
C ALA A 177 15.72 12.44 -16.25
#